data_AF-A0A0F8YMZ4-F1
#
_entry.id   AF-A0A0F8YMZ4-F1
#
_cell.length_a   1.000
_cell.length_b   1.000
_cell.length_c   1.000
_cell.angle_alpha   90.00
_cell.angle_beta   90.00
_cell.angle_gamma   90.00
#
_symmetry.space_group_name_H-M   'P 1'
#
loop_
_entity.id
_entity.type
_entity.pdbx_description
1 polymer ?
#
loop_
_entity_poly.entity_id
_entity_poly.type
_entity_poly.pdbx_seq_one_letter_code
_entity_poly.pdbx_strand_id
1 'polypeptide(L)'
;MAVKVTAMRTHCSNKQKKLVSVTLTLRSTPSGPVVAVTEGGVTGYESFYLNDWKQPEGAPWCACWGTENVWDRLEIPGHEMDRALIMFREE
;
A
#
# COMPACT_ATOMS: atom_id res chain seq x y z
N MET A 1 -4.16 -12.84 8.64
CA MET A 1 -2.80 -12.83 8.06
C MET A 1 -2.08 -11.49 8.08
N ALA A 2 -0.74 -11.50 8.07
CA ALA A 2 0.11 -10.38 7.66
C ALA A 2 1.02 -10.82 6.49
N VAL A 3 1.16 -10.00 5.45
CA VAL A 3 1.93 -10.33 4.24
C VAL A 3 3.00 -9.28 3.99
N LYS A 4 4.26 -9.70 3.89
CA LYS A 4 5.37 -8.81 3.57
C LYS A 4 5.52 -8.66 2.06
N VAL A 5 5.62 -7.43 1.57
CA VAL A 5 5.79 -7.10 0.15
C VAL A 5 6.92 -6.09 -0.06
N THR A 6 7.37 -5.97 -1.31
CA THR A 6 8.23 -4.87 -1.76
C THR A 6 7.37 -3.69 -2.20
N ALA A 7 7.76 -2.47 -1.81
CA ALA A 7 7.12 -1.23 -2.23
C ALA A 7 8.16 -0.17 -2.61
N MET A 8 7.71 0.86 -3.33
CA MET A 8 8.52 2.02 -3.70
C MET A 8 8.03 3.25 -2.92
N ARG A 9 8.90 3.81 -2.08
CA ARG A 9 8.67 5.12 -1.46
C ARG A 9 9.24 6.21 -2.36
N THR A 10 8.44 7.19 -2.71
CA THR A 10 8.86 8.38 -3.45
C THR A 10 8.66 9.62 -2.60
N HIS A 11 9.72 10.38 -2.35
CA HIS A 11 9.63 11.69 -1.70
C HIS A 11 9.15 12.73 -2.71
N CYS A 12 7.96 13.30 -2.53
CA CYS A 12 7.29 14.04 -3.59
C CYS A 12 7.94 15.41 -3.90
N SER A 13 8.64 16.02 -2.95
CA SER A 13 9.31 17.32 -3.18
C SER A 13 10.61 17.20 -3.99
N ASN A 14 11.48 16.24 -3.67
CA ASN A 14 12.79 16.06 -4.33
C ASN A 14 12.82 14.87 -5.33
N LYS A 15 11.69 14.16 -5.47
CA LYS A 15 11.51 12.99 -6.35
C LYS A 15 12.43 11.80 -6.05
N GLN A 16 13.09 11.76 -4.89
CA GLN A 16 13.94 10.64 -4.50
C GLN A 16 13.09 9.39 -4.30
N LYS A 17 13.53 8.26 -4.88
CA LYS A 17 12.87 6.97 -4.79
C LYS A 17 13.70 5.99 -3.96
N LYS A 18 13.04 5.18 -3.14
CA LYS A 18 13.66 4.15 -2.31
C LYS A 18 12.78 2.90 -2.27
N LEU A 19 13.36 1.74 -2.58
CA LEU A 19 12.73 0.46 -2.32
C LEU A 19 12.67 0.20 -0.82
N VAL A 20 11.49 -0.17 -0.34
CA VAL A 20 11.22 -0.48 1.06
C VAL A 20 10.45 -1.79 1.13
N SER A 21 10.58 -2.48 2.26
CA SER A 21 9.74 -3.65 2.54
C SER A 21 8.66 -3.24 3.54
N VAL A 22 7.42 -3.59 3.24
CA VAL A 22 6.27 -3.23 4.07
C VAL A 22 5.46 -4.47 4.42
N THR A 23 4.82 -4.44 5.58
CA THR A 23 3.91 -5.50 6.03
C THR A 23 2.47 -5.03 5.83
N LEU A 24 1.69 -5.82 5.11
CA LEU A 24 0.29 -5.57 4.79
C LEU A 24 -0.62 -6.45 5.64
N THR A 25 -1.75 -5.90 6.05
CA THR A 25 -2.84 -6.64 6.70
C THR A 25 -4.16 -6.30 6.02
N LEU A 26 -5.03 -7.31 5.84
CA LEU A 26 -6.40 -7.08 5.41
C LEU A 26 -7.24 -6.68 6.64
N ARG A 27 -7.99 -5.59 6.53
CA ARG A 27 -8.90 -5.11 7.58
C ARG A 27 -10.28 -4.86 7.00
N SER A 28 -11.31 -5.19 7.76
CA SER A 28 -12.68 -4.81 7.44
C SER A 28 -12.98 -3.44 8.05
N THR A 29 -13.45 -2.50 7.23
CA THR A 29 -13.94 -1.19 7.68
C THR A 29 -15.43 -1.05 7.37
N PRO A 30 -16.15 -0.08 7.97
CA PRO A 30 -17.54 0.20 7.60
C PRO A 30 -17.74 0.50 6.10
N SER A 31 -16.72 1.02 5.42
CA SER A 31 -16.73 1.32 3.98
C SER A 31 -16.29 0.13 3.11
N GLY A 32 -15.93 -1.01 3.73
CA GLY A 32 -15.48 -2.23 3.07
C GLY A 32 -14.07 -2.66 3.43
N PRO A 33 -13.56 -3.72 2.79
CA PRO A 33 -12.22 -4.24 3.06
C PRO A 33 -11.15 -3.28 2.55
N VAL A 34 -10.10 -3.12 3.35
CA VAL A 34 -8.92 -2.31 3.04
C VAL A 34 -7.66 -3.11 3.32
N VAL A 35 -6.62 -2.87 2.54
CA VAL A 35 -5.27 -3.35 2.84
C VAL A 35 -4.54 -2.24 3.58
N ALA A 36 -4.16 -2.47 4.82
CA ALA A 36 -3.44 -1.50 5.65
C ALA A 36 -1.95 -1.89 5.76
N VAL A 37 -1.07 -0.91 5.67
CA VAL A 37 0.34 -1.06 6.00
C VAL A 37 0.50 -0.99 7.52
N THR A 38 1.05 -2.03 8.12
CA THR A 38 1.27 -2.10 9.57
C THR A 38 2.72 -1.93 9.98
N GLU A 39 3.65 -2.18 9.06
CA GLU A 39 5.09 -2.00 9.29
C GLU A 39 5.78 -1.57 8.00
N GLY A 40 6.92 -0.88 8.12
CA GLY A 40 7.72 -0.42 6.97
C GLY A 40 7.08 0.71 6.16
N GLY A 41 5.82 1.05 6.47
CA GLY A 41 5.20 2.32 6.10
C GLY A 41 5.93 3.50 6.74
N VAL A 42 5.58 4.70 6.31
CA VAL A 42 6.24 5.92 6.79
C VAL A 42 5.55 6.47 8.02
N THR A 43 4.24 6.32 8.06
CA THR A 43 3.37 6.78 9.16
C THR A 43 2.70 5.63 9.90
N GLY A 44 2.57 4.46 9.25
CA GLY A 44 1.81 3.32 9.79
C GLY A 44 0.30 3.45 9.62
N TYR A 45 -0.15 4.48 8.88
CA TYR A 45 -1.56 4.74 8.57
C TYR A 45 -1.89 4.57 7.09
N GLU A 46 -0.92 4.14 6.27
CA GLU A 46 -1.15 3.94 4.84
C GLU A 46 -2.16 2.81 4.61
N SER A 47 -3.24 3.10 3.87
CA SER A 47 -4.28 2.13 3.55
C SER A 47 -4.73 2.21 2.09
N PHE A 48 -5.03 1.05 1.51
CA PHE A 48 -5.48 0.88 0.14
C PHE A 48 -6.90 0.32 0.16
N TYR A 49 -7.86 1.11 -0.31
CA TYR A 49 -9.25 0.70 -0.40
C TYR A 49 -9.44 -0.26 -1.56
N LEU A 50 -9.98 -1.46 -1.28
CA LEU A 50 -10.24 -2.46 -2.32
C LEU A 50 -11.55 -2.20 -3.07
N ASN A 51 -12.38 -1.33 -2.50
CA ASN A 51 -13.61 -0.87 -3.11
C ASN A 51 -13.34 0.48 -3.81
N ASP A 52 -13.91 0.64 -5.00
CA ASP A 52 -14.09 1.91 -5.74
C ASP A 52 -13.13 2.32 -6.85
N TRP A 53 -12.17 1.49 -7.25
CA TRP A 53 -11.53 1.72 -8.56
C TRP A 53 -11.25 0.41 -9.30
N LYS A 54 -11.72 0.33 -10.55
CA LYS A 54 -11.16 -0.58 -11.55
C LYS A 54 -9.72 -0.15 -11.79
N GLN A 55 -8.79 -0.55 -10.91
CA GLN A 55 -7.39 -0.39 -11.21
C GLN A 55 -7.10 -1.16 -12.49
N PRO A 56 -6.41 -0.54 -13.46
CA PRO A 56 -5.90 -1.28 -14.61
C PRO A 56 -5.09 -2.47 -14.12
N GLU A 57 -5.24 -3.61 -14.78
CA GLU A 57 -4.47 -4.81 -14.46
C GLU A 57 -2.96 -4.50 -14.41
N GLY A 58 -2.30 -4.91 -13.34
CA GLY A 58 -0.87 -4.66 -13.12
C GLY A 58 -0.49 -3.23 -12.73
N ALA A 59 -1.44 -2.29 -12.63
CA ALA A 59 -1.16 -0.94 -12.15
C ALA A 59 -0.67 -0.96 -10.68
N PRO A 60 0.24 -0.04 -10.29
CA PRO A 60 0.67 0.05 -8.92
C PRO A 60 -0.44 0.62 -8.03
N TRP A 61 -0.57 0.05 -6.84
CA TRP A 61 -1.41 0.55 -5.78
C TRP A 61 -0.70 1.70 -5.08
N CYS A 62 -1.33 2.88 -5.04
CA CYS A 62 -0.73 4.08 -4.47
C CYS A 62 -1.44 4.48 -3.18
N ALA A 63 -0.65 4.72 -2.12
CA ALA A 63 -1.08 5.49 -0.95
C ALA A 63 -0.23 6.76 -0.92
N CYS A 64 -0.88 7.90 -0.79
CA CYS A 64 -0.22 9.19 -0.58
C CYS A 64 -0.47 9.64 0.85
N TRP A 65 0.54 10.21 1.49
CA TRP A 65 0.38 10.89 2.77
C TRP A 65 1.28 12.11 2.82
N GLY A 66 0.86 13.10 3.60
CA GLY A 66 1.67 14.25 3.93
C GLY A 66 1.68 14.47 5.45
N THR A 67 2.85 14.77 6.00
CA THR A 67 2.98 15.44 7.30
C THR A 67 3.16 16.95 7.07
N GLU A 68 3.16 17.77 8.12
CA GLU A 68 3.58 19.17 7.99
C GLU A 68 4.95 19.23 7.31
N ASN A 69 4.99 19.84 6.11
CA ASN A 69 6.16 20.08 5.27
C ASN A 69 6.75 18.91 4.47
N VAL A 70 6.19 17.69 4.53
CA VAL A 70 6.68 16.54 3.73
C VAL A 70 5.53 15.74 3.14
N TRP A 71 5.58 15.48 1.84
CA TRP A 71 4.65 14.60 1.13
C TRP A 71 5.42 13.45 0.53
N ASP A 72 4.99 12.23 0.84
CA ASP A 72 5.56 11.01 0.28
C ASP A 72 4.47 10.15 -0.35
N ARG A 73 4.88 9.32 -1.29
CA ARG A 73 4.03 8.35 -2.00
C ARG A 73 4.60 6.95 -1.80
N LEU A 74 3.77 6.00 -1.40
CA LEU A 74 4.09 4.57 -1.35
C LEU A 74 3.35 3.90 -2.49
N GLU A 75 4.11 3.23 -3.35
CA GLU A 75 3.59 2.48 -4.48
C GLU A 75 3.88 1.00 -4.25
N ILE A 76 2.84 0.18 -4.13
CA ILE A 76 2.97 -1.27 -4.14
C ILE A 76 2.78 -1.72 -5.59
N PRO A 77 3.76 -2.39 -6.21
CA PRO A 77 3.60 -2.94 -7.55
C PRO A 77 2.36 -3.84 -7.64
N GLY A 78 1.64 -3.80 -8.77
CA GLY A 78 0.39 -4.57 -8.95
C GLY A 78 0.57 -6.06 -8.59
N HIS A 79 1.62 -6.69 -9.13
CA HIS A 79 1.93 -8.10 -8.86
C HIS A 79 2.17 -8.44 -7.38
N GLU A 80 2.73 -7.51 -6.59
CA GLU A 80 2.93 -7.70 -5.15
C GLU A 80 1.61 -7.59 -4.39
N MET A 81 0.74 -6.67 -4.79
CA MET A 81 -0.62 -6.57 -4.22
C MET A 81 -1.47 -7.78 -4.61
N ASP A 82 -1.43 -8.22 -5.87
CA ASP A 82 -2.17 -9.40 -6.34
C ASP A 82 -1.75 -10.65 -5.56
N ARG A 83 -0.44 -10.83 -5.35
CA ARG A 83 0.09 -11.91 -4.49
C ARG A 83 -0.46 -11.80 -3.07
N ALA A 84 -0.45 -10.62 -2.47
CA ALA A 84 -0.98 -10.43 -1.12
C ALA A 84 -2.49 -10.73 -1.04
N LEU A 85 -3.27 -10.31 -2.04
CA LEU A 85 -4.72 -10.56 -2.11
C LEU A 85 -5.06 -12.04 -2.28
N ILE A 86 -4.27 -12.79 -3.07
CA ILE A 86 -4.42 -14.25 -3.17
C ILE A 86 -4.18 -14.89 -1.80
N MET A 87 -3.09 -14.52 -1.12
CA MET A 87 -2.77 -15.04 0.21
C MET A 87 -3.87 -14.75 1.24
N PHE A 88 -4.51 -13.57 1.16
CA PHE A 88 -5.63 -13.23 2.03
C PHE A 88 -6.93 -14.01 1.74
N ARG A 89 -7.09 -14.63 0.56
CA ARG A 89 -8.30 -15.39 0.18
C ARG A 89 -8.21 -16.88 0.48
N GLU A 90 -6.99 -17.39 0.66
CA GLU A 90 -6.74 -18.81 0.97
C GLU A 90 -6.86 -19.13 2.47
N GLU A 91 -7.23 -18.13 3.30
CA GLU A 91 -7.62 -18.26 4.72
C GLU A 91 -9.15 -18.16 4.89
#